data_AF-A0A1V9ZAR3-F1
#
_entry.id   AF-A0A1V9ZAR3-F1
#
_cell.length_a   1.000
_cell.length_b   1.000
_cell.length_c   1.000
_cell.angle_alpha   90.00
_cell.angle_beta   90.00
_cell.angle_gamma   90.00
#
_symmetry.space_group_name_H-M   'P 1'
#
loop_
_entity.id
_entity.type
_entity.pdbx_description
1 polymer ?
#
loop_
_entity_poly.entity_id
_entity_poly.type
_entity_poly.pdbx_seq_one_letter_code
_entity_poly.pdbx_strand_id
1 'polypeptide(L)'
;MAPPAKRRAPNYRDERGLYAFLYSTRLFQRYQHAQNQQHVFGVKHESPALVLHPEKIKLLVAFFQIFGSFYANYKTVWPPTVVPAMKASSQFNLDWFAMISIDCLLATNYFTIFLLTLGSMMVFLGILCIFDWRGFYQYKAKLDAIPRSCLLCGFPILESLSRKGYTDLQRQFGDGQLIARRGCLAVEKECHAAINRRIGLSQAHTTALPVYMSYHQRCPLVHRVQSSQMKERLLRSNLRVWQARVKLRFNYQRYKAKCFRLGIWLVLCTYPMVAQKVLSMFHCQEIGDHSYLVVDRSILCYTWPWTLYAAGAGVGVLGWVVGVPALFWYLIYAARRRQVAERVAVLRLPHFTSLRAKWLRATRAHLVLSRSSRIYTVDSKFLGVQDHYMGLYMQQKNLEDPLVLARIGFIYNNYDVRYWYWEVVDLCRRLLLGVAIVFVDSALAQALLGILVCFLTMSLLLFIKPYKKWTDTLVSSVMQFQLCLTLFLGIVMEAPEAASPGTISNVILGTGLATVVLTGVLIGKEIIDSSRTDLAALRARRRNAIKLEVRKRWKHAYRFALYKACTTGGHCPHGRICIPAMLHLVREATSELRRRHELRRLYDHG
;
A
#
# COMPACT_ATOMS: atom_id res chain seq x y z
N MET A 1 -2.16 -55.88 -27.63
CA MET A 1 -1.14 -54.83 -27.40
C MET A 1 -1.82 -53.65 -26.73
N ALA A 2 -1.32 -53.26 -25.56
CA ALA A 2 -1.97 -52.35 -24.61
C ALA A 2 -1.99 -50.87 -25.06
N PRO A 3 -3.00 -50.08 -24.64
CA PRO A 3 -3.04 -48.65 -24.89
C PRO A 3 -1.97 -47.89 -24.08
N PRO A 4 -1.48 -46.74 -24.59
CA PRO A 4 -0.38 -46.00 -23.96
C PRO A 4 -0.79 -45.31 -22.65
N ALA A 5 0.12 -45.39 -21.68
CA ALA A 5 0.00 -44.87 -20.33
C ALA A 5 -0.22 -43.35 -20.27
N LYS A 6 -1.25 -42.93 -19.53
CA LYS A 6 -1.44 -41.52 -19.11
C LYS A 6 -0.30 -41.10 -18.17
N ARG A 7 0.56 -40.20 -18.63
CA ARG A 7 1.56 -39.51 -17.79
C ARG A 7 0.83 -38.72 -16.68
N ARG A 8 1.07 -39.10 -15.42
CA ARG A 8 0.67 -38.35 -14.22
C ARG A 8 1.47 -37.05 -14.15
N ALA A 9 0.78 -35.95 -13.82
CA ALA A 9 1.40 -34.66 -13.53
C ALA A 9 2.28 -34.75 -12.27
N PRO A 10 3.39 -33.98 -12.17
CA PRO A 10 4.33 -34.07 -11.06
C PRO A 10 3.70 -33.56 -9.76
N ASN A 11 3.92 -34.33 -8.69
CA ASN A 11 3.59 -33.99 -7.31
C ASN A 11 4.37 -32.72 -6.91
N TYR A 12 3.65 -31.61 -6.72
CA TYR A 12 4.16 -30.42 -6.03
C TYR A 12 4.26 -30.74 -4.54
N ARG A 13 5.44 -31.17 -4.10
CA ARG A 13 5.79 -31.34 -2.69
C ARG A 13 6.43 -30.03 -2.25
N ASP A 14 5.70 -29.17 -1.52
CA ASP A 14 6.36 -28.24 -0.59
C ASP A 14 5.43 -27.57 0.44
N GLU A 15 6.01 -27.40 1.64
CA GLU A 15 5.74 -26.41 2.69
C GLU A 15 4.33 -26.32 3.31
N ARG A 16 3.89 -27.35 4.06
CA ARG A 16 2.70 -27.28 4.92
C ARG A 16 2.91 -27.68 6.38
N GLY A 17 4.12 -27.67 6.92
CA GLY A 17 4.35 -28.10 8.32
C GLY A 17 3.55 -27.26 9.35
N LEU A 18 3.70 -25.93 9.30
CA LEU A 18 3.02 -25.03 10.24
C LEU A 18 1.56 -24.74 9.86
N TYR A 19 1.26 -24.71 8.55
CA TYR A 19 -0.10 -24.50 8.04
C TYR A 19 -0.99 -25.73 8.23
N ALA A 20 -0.46 -26.96 8.16
CA ALA A 20 -1.25 -28.17 8.40
C ALA A 20 -1.69 -28.29 9.87
N PHE A 21 -0.87 -27.81 10.82
CA PHE A 21 -1.22 -27.79 12.24
C PHE A 21 -2.39 -26.84 12.55
N LEU A 22 -2.44 -25.68 11.88
CA LEU A 22 -3.59 -24.76 11.99
C LEU A 22 -4.85 -25.32 11.30
N TYR A 23 -4.70 -26.01 10.17
CA TYR A 23 -5.81 -26.65 9.44
C TYR A 23 -6.40 -27.88 10.14
N SER A 24 -5.66 -28.56 11.01
CA SER A 24 -6.12 -29.76 11.73
C SER A 24 -6.89 -29.46 13.02
N THR A 25 -6.92 -28.20 13.47
CA THR A 25 -7.73 -27.84 14.63
C THR A 25 -9.22 -28.00 14.32
N ARG A 26 -9.94 -28.74 15.18
CA ARG A 26 -11.42 -28.92 15.09
C ARG A 26 -12.17 -27.58 14.98
N LEU A 27 -11.55 -26.50 15.47
CA LEU A 27 -12.02 -25.12 15.39
C LEU A 27 -11.98 -24.57 13.96
N PHE A 28 -10.90 -24.83 13.21
CA PHE A 28 -10.78 -24.43 11.80
C PHE A 28 -11.70 -25.28 10.89
N GLN A 29 -11.84 -26.58 11.15
CA GLN A 29 -12.80 -27.42 10.42
C GLN A 29 -14.26 -26.98 10.65
N ARG A 30 -14.64 -26.63 11.88
CA ARG A 30 -15.96 -26.03 12.18
C ARG A 30 -16.13 -24.67 11.53
N TYR A 31 -15.08 -23.85 11.47
CA TYR A 31 -15.08 -22.55 10.81
C TYR A 31 -15.27 -22.68 9.29
N GLN A 32 -14.61 -23.66 8.66
CA GLN A 32 -14.67 -23.93 7.23
C GLN A 32 -16.01 -24.58 6.83
N HIS A 33 -16.57 -25.43 7.69
CA HIS A 33 -17.94 -25.96 7.53
C HIS A 33 -19.01 -24.86 7.67
N ALA A 34 -18.83 -23.91 8.60
CA ALA A 34 -19.70 -22.73 8.72
C ALA A 34 -19.57 -21.77 7.51
N GLN A 35 -18.39 -21.70 6.89
CA GLN A 35 -18.12 -20.89 5.70
C GLN A 35 -18.82 -21.43 4.44
N ASN A 36 -18.96 -22.76 4.32
CA ASN A 36 -19.66 -23.40 3.20
C ASN A 36 -21.21 -23.33 3.29
N GLN A 37 -21.79 -23.01 4.46
CA GLN A 37 -23.25 -22.96 4.65
C GLN A 37 -23.90 -21.57 4.45
N GLN A 38 -23.18 -20.53 4.04
CA GLN A 38 -23.68 -19.14 4.10
C GLN A 38 -23.96 -18.43 2.75
N HIS A 39 -24.36 -19.16 1.70
CA HIS A 39 -24.80 -18.56 0.43
C HIS A 39 -26.29 -18.20 0.44
N VAL A 40 -26.68 -17.12 1.10
CA VAL A 40 -28.05 -16.59 0.98
C VAL A 40 -28.18 -15.87 -0.38
N PHE A 41 -28.99 -16.42 -1.28
CA PHE A 41 -29.20 -15.93 -2.66
C PHE A 41 -27.93 -15.80 -3.52
N GLY A 42 -26.87 -16.55 -3.21
CA GLY A 42 -25.58 -16.47 -3.92
C GLY A 42 -24.65 -15.35 -3.45
N VAL A 43 -25.03 -14.58 -2.41
CA VAL A 43 -24.16 -13.58 -1.77
C VAL A 43 -23.11 -14.30 -0.92
N LYS A 44 -21.83 -14.13 -1.25
CA LYS A 44 -20.71 -14.71 -0.49
C LYS A 44 -20.58 -14.07 0.89
N HIS A 45 -20.27 -14.88 1.90
CA HIS A 45 -19.88 -14.37 3.21
C HIS A 45 -18.41 -13.90 3.16
N GLU A 46 -18.18 -12.60 3.34
CA GLU A 46 -16.84 -12.03 3.49
C GLU A 46 -16.37 -12.22 4.94
N SER A 47 -15.24 -12.90 5.14
CA SER A 47 -14.61 -13.04 6.45
C SER A 47 -13.90 -11.75 6.86
N PRO A 48 -13.97 -11.33 8.13
CA PRO A 48 -13.22 -10.18 8.60
C PRO A 48 -11.72 -10.45 8.42
N ALA A 49 -11.00 -9.50 7.81
CA ALA A 49 -9.55 -9.52 7.78
C ALA A 49 -9.04 -8.74 8.99
N LEU A 50 -8.10 -9.31 9.74
CA LEU A 50 -7.42 -8.56 10.79
C LEU A 50 -6.56 -7.48 10.13
N VAL A 51 -6.97 -6.22 10.24
CA VAL A 51 -6.21 -5.08 9.71
C VAL A 51 -5.25 -4.61 10.79
N LEU A 52 -4.01 -5.09 10.73
CA LEU A 52 -2.93 -4.57 11.56
C LEU A 52 -2.49 -3.21 10.98
N HIS A 53 -2.80 -2.12 11.69
CA HIS A 53 -2.30 -0.81 11.33
C HIS A 53 -0.81 -0.74 11.71
N PRO A 54 0.13 -0.58 10.76
CA PRO A 54 1.56 -0.59 11.05
C PRO A 54 2.03 0.66 11.81
N GLU A 55 1.14 1.61 12.08
CA GLU A 55 1.43 2.97 12.57
C GLU A 55 2.19 2.96 13.89
N LYS A 56 1.60 2.35 14.93
CA LYS A 56 2.20 2.26 16.27
C LYS A 56 3.39 1.30 16.33
N ILE A 57 3.40 0.27 15.48
CA ILE A 57 4.54 -0.66 15.38
C ILE A 57 5.78 0.09 14.91
N LYS A 58 5.65 1.02 13.94
CA LYS A 58 6.78 1.85 13.53
C LYS A 58 7.31 2.72 14.66
N LEU A 59 6.42 3.31 15.47
CA LEU A 59 6.81 4.13 16.62
C LEU A 59 7.58 3.30 17.66
N LEU A 60 7.10 2.09 17.94
CA LEU A 60 7.75 1.16 18.85
C LEU A 60 9.14 0.72 18.34
N VAL A 61 9.23 0.36 17.06
CA VAL A 61 10.53 0.04 16.43
C VAL A 61 11.47 1.25 16.48
N ALA A 62 10.97 2.47 16.24
CA ALA A 62 11.76 3.70 16.36
C ALA A 62 12.34 3.89 17.76
N PHE A 63 11.52 3.65 18.78
CA PHE A 63 11.92 3.77 20.17
C PHE A 63 13.04 2.79 20.50
N PHE A 64 12.88 1.51 20.16
CA PHE A 64 13.92 0.51 20.40
C PHE A 64 15.21 0.78 19.62
N GLN A 65 15.11 1.25 18.39
CA GLN A 65 16.27 1.64 17.58
C GLN A 65 17.10 2.75 18.27
N ILE A 66 16.45 3.80 18.76
CA ILE A 66 17.15 4.91 19.42
C ILE A 66 17.63 4.50 20.82
N PHE A 67 16.78 3.84 21.61
CA PHE A 67 17.15 3.35 22.94
C PHE A 67 18.33 2.37 22.88
N GLY A 68 18.36 1.49 21.88
CA GLY A 68 19.51 0.61 21.64
C GLY A 68 20.76 1.37 21.18
N SER A 69 20.59 2.45 20.41
CA SER A 69 21.72 3.27 19.97
C SER A 69 22.44 3.98 21.13
N PHE A 70 21.76 4.26 22.24
CA PHE A 70 22.39 4.88 23.42
C PHE A 70 23.52 4.04 24.02
N TYR A 71 23.44 2.70 23.94
CA TYR A 71 24.52 1.83 24.40
C TYR A 71 25.78 1.91 23.52
N ALA A 72 25.60 2.00 22.20
CA ALA A 72 26.72 1.94 21.25
C ALA A 72 27.36 3.31 20.97
N ASN A 73 26.58 4.39 21.08
CA ASN A 73 26.93 5.69 20.51
C ASN A 73 27.15 6.80 21.55
N TYR A 74 26.61 6.67 22.76
CA TYR A 74 26.79 7.68 23.82
C TYR A 74 27.95 7.28 24.72
N LYS A 75 28.78 8.26 25.09
CA LYS A 75 29.92 8.06 26.00
C LYS A 75 29.51 7.86 27.47
N THR A 76 28.24 8.13 27.81
CA THR A 76 27.69 7.99 29.17
C THR A 76 27.80 6.55 29.69
N VAL A 77 28.21 6.40 30.95
CA VAL A 77 28.35 5.08 31.59
C VAL A 77 27.00 4.58 32.10
N TRP A 78 26.47 3.54 31.44
CA TRP A 78 25.16 2.97 31.79
C TRP A 78 25.24 1.90 32.88
N PRO A 79 24.20 1.72 33.72
CA PRO A 79 24.18 0.66 34.73
C PRO A 79 24.25 -0.74 34.12
N PRO A 80 24.90 -1.71 34.80
CA PRO A 80 25.06 -3.08 34.30
C PRO A 80 23.73 -3.82 34.10
N THR A 81 22.66 -3.42 34.78
CA THR A 81 21.30 -3.98 34.63
C THR A 81 20.55 -3.40 33.43
N VAL A 82 20.88 -2.18 32.99
CA VAL A 82 20.25 -1.50 31.84
C VAL A 82 20.91 -1.91 30.52
N VAL A 83 22.22 -2.16 30.53
CA VAL A 83 23.01 -2.54 29.34
C VAL A 83 22.41 -3.73 28.58
N PRO A 84 21.99 -4.85 29.20
CA PRO A 84 21.34 -5.96 28.49
C PRO A 84 20.06 -5.54 27.76
N ALA A 85 19.24 -4.68 28.36
CA ALA A 85 18.01 -4.20 27.76
C ALA A 85 18.28 -3.29 26.54
N MET A 86 19.30 -2.43 26.62
CA MET A 86 19.73 -1.62 25.48
C MET A 86 20.35 -2.47 24.38
N LYS A 87 21.19 -3.46 24.71
CA LYS A 87 21.74 -4.44 23.74
C LYS A 87 20.64 -5.21 23.00
N ALA A 88 19.64 -5.71 23.74
CA ALA A 88 18.48 -6.36 23.14
C ALA A 88 17.70 -5.41 22.21
N SER A 89 17.56 -4.15 22.61
CA SER A 89 16.88 -3.12 21.80
C SER A 89 17.67 -2.76 20.53
N SER A 90 19.01 -2.81 20.57
CA SER A 90 19.86 -2.55 19.41
C SER A 90 19.65 -3.58 18.27
N GLN A 91 19.12 -4.77 18.56
CA GLN A 91 18.76 -5.75 17.52
C GLN A 91 17.68 -5.21 16.56
N PHE A 92 16.84 -4.26 17.01
CA PHE A 92 15.84 -3.60 16.16
C PHE A 92 16.44 -2.61 15.15
N ASN A 93 17.74 -2.29 15.24
CA ASN A 93 18.46 -1.63 14.13
C ASN A 93 18.62 -2.56 12.92
N LEU A 94 18.23 -3.84 13.04
CA LEU A 94 18.40 -4.87 12.02
C LEU A 94 19.86 -4.93 11.56
N ASP A 95 20.82 -5.00 12.49
CA ASP A 95 22.18 -5.38 12.13
C ASP A 95 22.21 -6.89 11.87
N TRP A 96 21.96 -7.27 10.62
CA TRP A 96 21.80 -8.66 10.19
C TRP A 96 23.08 -9.47 10.47
N PHE A 97 24.26 -8.82 10.48
CA PHE A 97 25.54 -9.46 10.77
C PHE A 97 25.71 -9.73 12.27
N ALA A 98 25.29 -8.78 13.12
CA ALA A 98 25.24 -8.97 14.56
C ALA A 98 24.18 -10.00 15.00
N MET A 99 23.08 -10.14 14.25
CA MET A 99 22.05 -11.15 14.54
C MET A 99 22.52 -12.60 14.27
N ILE A 100 23.49 -12.77 13.37
CA ILE A 100 24.02 -14.09 12.96
C ILE A 100 25.31 -14.45 13.74
N SER A 101 25.80 -13.57 14.62
CA SER A 101 27.05 -13.75 15.39
C SER A 101 28.25 -14.13 14.50
N ILE A 102 28.39 -13.46 13.35
CA ILE A 102 29.47 -13.74 12.39
C ILE A 102 30.85 -13.43 12.97
N ASP A 103 30.92 -12.56 13.98
CA ASP A 103 32.14 -12.22 14.74
C ASP A 103 32.81 -13.45 15.37
N CYS A 104 32.06 -14.53 15.62
CA CYS A 104 32.62 -15.79 16.13
C CYS A 104 33.15 -16.73 15.02
N LEU A 105 32.74 -16.52 13.77
CA LEU A 105 33.07 -17.40 12.63
C LEU A 105 34.16 -16.82 11.73
N LEU A 106 34.27 -15.49 11.65
CA LEU A 106 35.32 -14.80 10.92
C LEU A 106 35.87 -13.64 11.75
N ALA A 107 37.20 -13.56 11.88
CA ALA A 107 37.87 -12.35 12.33
C ALA A 107 37.62 -11.24 11.31
N THR A 108 36.70 -10.33 11.63
CA THR A 108 36.29 -9.24 10.75
C THR A 108 36.63 -7.90 11.38
N ASN A 109 37.31 -7.06 10.61
CA ASN A 109 37.59 -5.66 10.92
C ASN A 109 36.51 -4.76 10.32
N TYR A 110 36.40 -3.53 10.82
CA TYR A 110 35.27 -2.65 10.49
C TYR A 110 35.05 -2.41 8.97
N PHE A 111 36.12 -2.36 8.17
CA PHE A 111 36.02 -2.22 6.71
C PHE A 111 35.25 -3.38 6.06
N THR A 112 35.44 -4.61 6.53
CA THR A 112 34.72 -5.78 6.01
C THR A 112 33.24 -5.72 6.38
N ILE A 113 32.92 -5.33 7.62
CA ILE A 113 31.54 -5.15 8.08
C ILE A 113 30.84 -4.04 7.29
N PHE A 114 31.54 -2.94 7.00
CA PHE A 114 31.04 -1.85 6.16
C PHE A 114 30.71 -2.33 4.73
N LEU A 115 31.64 -3.04 4.08
CA LEU A 115 31.42 -3.60 2.74
C LEU A 115 30.29 -4.64 2.71
N LEU A 116 30.23 -5.52 3.70
CA LEU A 116 29.16 -6.52 3.84
C LEU A 116 27.80 -5.84 4.04
N THR A 117 27.74 -4.76 4.81
CA THR A 117 26.52 -3.97 5.01
C THR A 117 26.03 -3.38 3.69
N LEU A 118 26.89 -2.67 2.96
CA LEU A 118 26.52 -2.10 1.65
C LEU A 118 26.20 -3.17 0.61
N GLY A 119 27.01 -4.23 0.55
CA GLY A 119 26.82 -5.37 -0.35
C GLY A 119 25.50 -6.07 -0.12
N SER A 120 25.12 -6.33 1.14
CA SER A 120 23.83 -6.95 1.48
C SER A 120 22.64 -6.10 1.02
N MET A 121 22.71 -4.77 1.17
CA MET A 121 21.66 -3.87 0.69
C MET A 121 21.54 -3.90 -0.84
N MET A 122 22.66 -3.92 -1.55
CA MET A 122 22.68 -4.06 -3.01
C MET A 122 22.08 -5.40 -3.45
N VAL A 123 22.38 -6.49 -2.74
CA VAL A 123 21.79 -7.81 -2.99
C VAL A 123 20.28 -7.80 -2.76
N PHE A 124 19.80 -7.28 -1.62
CA PHE A 124 18.36 -7.22 -1.34
C PHE A 124 17.60 -6.36 -2.35
N LEU A 125 18.12 -5.18 -2.69
CA LEU A 125 17.52 -4.32 -3.72
C LEU A 125 17.58 -4.99 -5.11
N GLY A 126 18.69 -5.65 -5.44
CA GLY A 126 18.86 -6.43 -6.66
C GLY A 126 17.83 -7.57 -6.80
N ILE A 127 17.60 -8.33 -5.73
CA ILE A 127 16.57 -9.37 -5.67
C ILE A 127 15.18 -8.78 -5.95
N LEU A 128 14.86 -7.60 -5.38
CA LEU A 128 13.57 -6.93 -5.63
C LEU A 128 13.44 -6.45 -7.08
N CYS A 129 14.52 -5.94 -7.67
CA CYS A 129 14.57 -5.59 -9.09
C CYS A 129 14.34 -6.83 -9.97
N ILE A 130 14.96 -7.97 -9.63
CA ILE A 130 14.76 -9.25 -10.34
C ILE A 130 13.29 -9.70 -10.23
N PHE A 131 12.66 -9.57 -9.05
CA PHE A 131 11.24 -9.88 -8.90
C PHE A 131 10.34 -8.97 -9.73
N ASP A 132 10.55 -7.65 -9.74
CA ASP A 132 9.75 -6.73 -10.58
C ASP A 132 9.95 -7.04 -12.07
N TRP A 133 11.19 -7.31 -12.49
CA TRP A 133 11.53 -7.73 -13.84
C TRP A 133 10.82 -9.03 -14.23
N ARG A 134 11.02 -10.11 -13.45
CA ARG A 134 10.39 -11.41 -13.70
C ARG A 134 8.87 -11.29 -13.71
N GLY A 135 8.30 -10.47 -12.82
CA GLY A 135 6.88 -10.15 -12.78
C GLY A 135 6.40 -9.53 -14.10
N PHE A 136 7.12 -8.56 -14.66
CA PHE A 136 6.77 -7.99 -15.96
C PHE A 136 6.69 -9.05 -17.06
N TYR A 137 7.72 -9.90 -17.21
CA TYR A 137 7.74 -10.94 -18.25
C TYR A 137 6.66 -12.00 -18.04
N GLN A 138 6.44 -12.45 -16.81
CA GLN A 138 5.37 -13.42 -16.52
C GLN A 138 3.98 -12.87 -16.84
N TYR A 139 3.70 -11.61 -16.49
CA TYR A 139 2.40 -10.99 -16.78
C TYR A 139 2.25 -10.65 -18.27
N LYS A 140 3.34 -10.32 -18.97
CA LYS A 140 3.35 -10.18 -20.43
C LYS A 140 3.02 -11.52 -21.11
N ALA A 141 3.71 -12.60 -20.76
CA ALA A 141 3.45 -13.93 -21.31
C ALA A 141 2.00 -14.39 -21.05
N LYS A 142 1.45 -14.11 -19.86
CA LYS A 142 0.03 -14.36 -19.54
C LYS A 142 -0.95 -13.54 -20.38
N LEU A 143 -0.58 -12.33 -20.84
CA LEU A 143 -1.40 -11.54 -21.77
C LEU A 143 -1.30 -12.06 -23.21
N ASP A 144 -0.11 -12.47 -23.62
CA ASP A 144 0.15 -13.04 -24.94
C ASP A 144 -0.58 -14.38 -25.13
N ALA A 145 -0.68 -15.18 -24.06
CA ALA A 145 -1.43 -16.45 -24.04
C ALA A 145 -2.96 -16.30 -24.21
N ILE A 146 -3.51 -15.08 -24.08
CA ILE A 146 -4.94 -14.80 -24.23
C ILE A 146 -5.11 -13.78 -25.38
N PRO A 147 -4.87 -14.16 -26.65
CA PRO A 147 -5.03 -13.25 -27.78
C PRO A 147 -6.51 -12.90 -28.00
N ARG A 148 -6.75 -11.68 -28.50
CA ARG A 148 -8.11 -11.30 -28.93
C ARG A 148 -8.32 -11.67 -30.39
N SER A 149 -9.54 -11.98 -30.80
CA SER A 149 -9.87 -12.24 -32.20
C SER A 149 -10.06 -10.92 -32.94
N CYS A 150 -9.57 -10.86 -34.18
CA CYS A 150 -9.76 -9.74 -35.08
C CYS A 150 -11.24 -9.60 -35.45
N LEU A 151 -11.76 -8.37 -35.39
CA LEU A 151 -13.16 -8.07 -35.73
C LEU A 151 -13.45 -8.21 -37.23
N LEU A 152 -12.42 -8.21 -38.09
CA LEU A 152 -12.56 -8.34 -39.55
C LEU A 152 -12.48 -9.79 -40.02
N CYS A 153 -11.41 -10.51 -39.68
CA CYS A 153 -11.15 -11.87 -40.18
C CYS A 153 -11.43 -12.99 -39.17
N GLY A 154 -11.65 -12.68 -37.90
CA GLY A 154 -11.90 -13.69 -36.86
C GLY A 154 -10.66 -14.32 -36.21
N PHE A 155 -9.49 -14.19 -36.84
CA PHE A 155 -8.24 -14.81 -36.35
C PHE A 155 -7.64 -14.09 -35.13
N PRO A 156 -6.90 -14.80 -34.26
CA PRO A 156 -6.26 -14.20 -33.09
C PRO A 156 -5.21 -13.16 -33.48
N ILE A 157 -5.14 -12.08 -32.71
CA ILE A 157 -4.17 -10.98 -32.84
C ILE A 157 -3.12 -11.15 -31.75
N LEU A 158 -1.90 -11.47 -32.18
CA LEU A 158 -0.70 -11.58 -31.34
C LEU A 158 0.13 -10.28 -31.35
N GLU A 159 -0.13 -9.39 -32.32
CA GLU A 159 0.54 -8.09 -32.43
C GLU A 159 0.28 -7.24 -31.18
N SER A 160 1.37 -6.80 -30.56
CA SER A 160 1.36 -5.94 -29.38
C SER A 160 2.31 -4.76 -29.62
N LEU A 161 1.85 -3.57 -29.26
CA LEU A 161 2.63 -2.34 -29.34
C LEU A 161 3.11 -1.93 -27.96
N SER A 162 4.31 -1.34 -27.93
CA SER A 162 4.74 -0.57 -26.78
C SER A 162 3.78 0.59 -26.53
N ARG A 163 3.65 1.02 -25.28
CA ARG A 163 2.68 2.07 -24.95
C ARG A 163 3.07 3.43 -25.55
N LYS A 164 4.37 3.71 -25.67
CA LYS A 164 4.90 4.88 -26.39
C LYS A 164 4.50 4.81 -27.87
N GLY A 165 4.76 3.69 -28.53
CA GLY A 165 4.33 3.47 -29.92
C GLY A 165 2.82 3.63 -30.10
N TYR A 166 2.01 3.14 -29.16
CA TYR A 166 0.56 3.36 -29.18
C TYR A 166 0.17 4.84 -29.04
N THR A 167 0.79 5.59 -28.12
CA THR A 167 0.50 7.02 -27.96
C THR A 167 0.95 7.86 -29.13
N ASP A 168 2.05 7.48 -29.78
CA ASP A 168 2.57 8.19 -30.96
C ASP A 168 1.66 7.94 -32.16
N LEU A 169 1.24 6.68 -32.38
CA LEU A 169 0.18 6.34 -33.36
C LEU A 169 -1.12 7.08 -33.07
N GLN A 170 -1.52 7.18 -31.80
CA GLN A 170 -2.74 7.88 -31.41
C GLN A 170 -2.66 9.39 -31.69
N ARG A 171 -1.48 10.00 -31.53
CA ARG A 171 -1.25 11.42 -31.86
C ARG A 171 -1.25 11.67 -33.37
N GLN A 172 -0.71 10.73 -34.15
CA GLN A 172 -0.62 10.86 -35.60
C GLN A 172 -1.98 10.67 -36.31
N PHE A 173 -2.80 9.73 -35.86
CA PHE A 173 -4.01 9.31 -36.59
C PHE A 173 -5.34 9.63 -35.89
N GLY A 174 -5.32 10.13 -34.65
CA GLY A 174 -6.53 10.33 -33.84
C GLY A 174 -7.20 9.02 -33.38
N ASP A 175 -8.10 9.09 -32.40
CA ASP A 175 -8.81 7.90 -31.84
C ASP A 175 -9.68 7.18 -32.90
N GLY A 176 -10.21 7.91 -33.90
CA GLY A 176 -11.16 7.41 -34.88
C GLY A 176 -10.57 6.51 -35.98
N GLN A 177 -9.37 6.80 -36.49
CA GLN A 177 -8.79 6.02 -37.61
C GLN A 177 -8.23 4.65 -37.18
N LEU A 178 -7.84 4.49 -35.91
CA LEU A 178 -7.43 3.19 -35.34
C LEU A 178 -8.63 2.29 -34.99
N ILE A 179 -9.85 2.83 -35.01
CA ILE A 179 -11.10 2.13 -34.64
C ILE A 179 -11.99 1.86 -35.87
N ALA A 180 -11.98 2.69 -36.92
CA ALA A 180 -12.78 2.44 -38.13
C ALA A 180 -12.25 3.11 -39.40
N ARG A 181 -12.06 2.30 -40.45
CA ARG A 181 -12.28 2.72 -41.84
C ARG A 181 -13.80 2.73 -42.08
N ARG A 182 -14.48 3.86 -41.80
CA ARG A 182 -15.69 4.34 -42.50
C ARG A 182 -16.20 5.68 -41.92
N GLY A 183 -16.25 6.69 -42.79
CA GLY A 183 -17.35 7.66 -42.92
C GLY A 183 -17.62 8.63 -41.78
N CYS A 184 -17.06 9.84 -41.91
CA CYS A 184 -17.66 11.15 -41.66
C CYS A 184 -18.82 11.23 -40.63
N LEU A 185 -18.51 11.59 -39.37
CA LEU A 185 -19.37 12.25 -38.35
C LEU A 185 -18.81 12.18 -36.91
N ALA A 186 -17.58 11.67 -36.70
CA ALA A 186 -17.05 11.36 -35.36
C ALA A 186 -16.16 12.47 -34.73
N VAL A 187 -15.77 13.50 -35.47
CA VAL A 187 -14.72 14.46 -35.07
C VAL A 187 -15.10 15.26 -33.81
N GLU A 188 -16.38 15.57 -33.61
CA GLU A 188 -16.83 16.41 -32.49
C GLU A 188 -17.00 15.64 -31.17
N LYS A 189 -17.40 14.36 -31.21
CA LYS A 189 -17.51 13.50 -30.00
C LYS A 189 -16.15 12.96 -29.53
N GLU A 190 -15.16 12.91 -30.41
CA GLU A 190 -13.83 12.34 -30.14
C GLU A 190 -12.92 13.26 -29.32
N CYS A 191 -13.04 14.58 -29.50
CA CYS A 191 -12.32 15.57 -28.67
C CYS A 191 -12.73 15.44 -27.20
N HIS A 192 -14.03 15.25 -26.93
CA HIS A 192 -14.56 15.05 -25.58
C HIS A 192 -14.12 13.74 -24.93
N ALA A 193 -14.01 12.64 -25.67
CA ALA A 193 -13.57 11.36 -25.11
C ALA A 193 -12.07 11.36 -24.77
N ALA A 194 -11.24 11.96 -25.63
CA ALA A 194 -9.80 12.13 -25.39
C ALA A 194 -9.53 13.12 -24.25
N ILE A 195 -10.30 14.21 -24.17
CA ILE A 195 -10.21 15.18 -23.08
C ILE A 195 -10.81 14.60 -21.78
N ASN A 196 -11.90 13.82 -21.80
CA ASN A 196 -12.42 13.12 -20.62
C ASN A 196 -11.44 12.07 -20.06
N ARG A 197 -10.59 11.47 -20.90
CA ARG A 197 -9.46 10.64 -20.43
C ARG A 197 -8.33 11.47 -19.81
N ARG A 198 -8.08 12.70 -20.30
CA ARG A 198 -7.10 13.65 -19.72
C ARG A 198 -7.61 14.32 -18.42
N ILE A 199 -8.92 14.54 -18.31
CA ILE A 199 -9.60 15.19 -17.17
C ILE A 199 -9.75 14.26 -15.95
N GLY A 200 -9.58 12.94 -16.10
CA GLY A 200 -9.41 12.05 -14.96
C GLY A 200 -10.69 11.70 -14.22
N LEU A 201 -11.59 10.96 -14.86
CA LEU A 201 -12.51 10.06 -14.15
C LEU A 201 -12.01 8.61 -14.09
N SER A 202 -10.97 8.26 -14.86
CA SER A 202 -10.26 7.00 -14.66
C SER A 202 -8.85 7.30 -14.15
N GLN A 203 -8.65 7.04 -12.86
CA GLN A 203 -7.34 6.79 -12.23
C GLN A 203 -6.69 5.51 -12.79
N ALA A 204 -6.96 5.15 -14.05
CA ALA A 204 -6.46 3.94 -14.69
C ALA A 204 -4.99 4.15 -15.01
N HIS A 205 -4.15 3.91 -14.01
CA HIS A 205 -2.71 3.94 -14.12
C HIS A 205 -2.27 3.22 -15.40
N THR A 206 -1.57 3.93 -16.27
CA THR A 206 -1.01 3.36 -17.47
C THR A 206 0.07 2.35 -17.07
N THR A 207 -0.26 1.06 -17.10
CA THR A 207 0.71 -0.02 -16.90
C THR A 207 1.79 0.00 -17.98
N ALA A 208 3.00 -0.42 -17.62
CA ALA A 208 4.12 -0.62 -18.54
C ALA A 208 3.90 -1.77 -19.54
N LEU A 209 2.88 -2.61 -19.31
CA LEU A 209 2.51 -3.73 -20.18
C LEU A 209 2.04 -3.23 -21.57
N PRO A 210 2.37 -3.97 -22.65
CA PRO A 210 2.06 -3.56 -24.02
C PRO A 210 0.55 -3.45 -24.27
N VAL A 211 0.18 -2.73 -25.33
CA VAL A 211 -1.20 -2.56 -25.79
C VAL A 211 -1.40 -3.41 -27.05
N TYR A 212 -2.44 -4.23 -27.08
CA TYR A 212 -2.74 -5.09 -28.25
C TYR A 212 -3.69 -4.35 -29.18
N MET A 213 -3.73 -4.66 -30.49
CA MET A 213 -4.58 -4.02 -31.54
C MET A 213 -5.85 -4.81 -31.88
N SER A 214 -6.95 -4.12 -32.24
CA SER A 214 -8.32 -4.71 -32.40
C SER A 214 -8.52 -5.39 -33.73
N TYR A 215 -7.65 -5.01 -34.65
CA TYR A 215 -7.53 -5.47 -36.00
C TYR A 215 -6.06 -5.81 -36.21
N HIS A 216 -5.78 -6.75 -37.10
CA HIS A 216 -4.42 -6.90 -37.65
C HIS A 216 -4.07 -5.65 -38.46
N GLN A 217 -2.80 -5.25 -38.48
CA GLN A 217 -2.36 -4.23 -39.44
C GLN A 217 -2.59 -4.69 -40.88
N ARG A 218 -2.34 -5.98 -41.16
CA ARG A 218 -2.71 -6.65 -42.40
C ARG A 218 -3.39 -7.97 -42.06
N CYS A 219 -4.66 -8.10 -42.42
CA CYS A 219 -5.40 -9.34 -42.16
C CYS A 219 -4.84 -10.49 -43.01
N PRO A 220 -4.60 -11.69 -42.43
CA PRO A 220 -4.11 -12.85 -43.17
C PRO A 220 -5.15 -13.42 -44.14
N LEU A 221 -6.43 -13.10 -43.94
CA LEU A 221 -7.52 -13.47 -44.83
C LEU A 221 -8.16 -12.23 -45.44
N VAL A 222 -8.45 -12.33 -46.74
CA VAL A 222 -9.28 -11.37 -47.48
C VAL A 222 -10.75 -11.48 -47.04
N HIS A 223 -11.17 -12.68 -46.62
CA HIS A 223 -12.56 -12.95 -46.24
C HIS A 223 -12.94 -12.24 -44.93
N ARG A 224 -13.98 -11.41 -45.00
CA ARG A 224 -14.55 -10.73 -43.83
C ARG A 224 -15.62 -11.57 -43.18
N VAL A 225 -15.80 -11.42 -41.87
CA VAL A 225 -16.96 -11.98 -41.15
C VAL A 225 -18.21 -11.25 -41.64
N GLN A 226 -19.03 -11.91 -42.47
CA GLN A 226 -20.24 -11.30 -43.06
C GLN A 226 -21.49 -11.51 -42.19
N SER A 227 -21.68 -12.71 -41.64
CA SER A 227 -22.85 -13.09 -40.82
C SER A 227 -22.98 -12.26 -39.53
N SER A 228 -24.19 -11.74 -39.28
CA SER A 228 -24.55 -10.99 -38.06
C SER A 228 -24.39 -11.84 -36.79
N GLN A 229 -24.81 -13.10 -36.83
CA GLN A 229 -24.66 -14.03 -35.70
C GLN A 229 -23.18 -14.31 -35.38
N MET A 230 -22.33 -14.41 -36.40
CA MET A 230 -20.90 -14.68 -36.20
C MET A 230 -20.18 -13.47 -35.60
N LYS A 231 -20.53 -12.25 -36.05
CA LYS A 231 -20.06 -11.00 -35.43
C LYS A 231 -20.45 -10.91 -33.96
N GLU A 232 -21.68 -11.28 -33.62
CA GLU A 232 -22.17 -11.23 -32.24
C GLU A 232 -21.42 -12.23 -31.33
N ARG A 233 -21.24 -13.48 -31.78
CA ARG A 233 -20.44 -14.48 -31.04
C ARG A 233 -19.02 -14.01 -30.83
N LEU A 234 -18.40 -13.43 -31.85
CA LEU A 234 -17.04 -12.91 -31.79
C LEU A 234 -16.92 -11.74 -30.83
N LEU A 235 -17.88 -10.81 -30.85
CA LEU A 235 -17.93 -9.69 -29.92
C LEU A 235 -18.06 -10.18 -28.47
N ARG A 236 -18.96 -11.13 -28.20
CA ARG A 236 -19.11 -11.75 -26.86
C ARG A 236 -17.83 -12.46 -26.41
N SER A 237 -17.11 -13.12 -27.31
CA SER A 237 -15.81 -13.74 -27.02
C SER A 237 -14.75 -12.69 -26.66
N ASN A 238 -14.61 -11.67 -27.51
CA ASN A 238 -13.66 -10.57 -27.30
C ASN A 238 -13.94 -9.77 -26.03
N LEU A 239 -15.21 -9.60 -25.64
CA LEU A 239 -15.58 -8.95 -24.39
C LEU A 239 -15.10 -9.76 -23.16
N ARG A 240 -15.23 -11.09 -23.19
CA ARG A 240 -14.70 -11.96 -22.12
C ARG A 240 -13.17 -11.89 -22.05
N VAL A 241 -12.48 -11.93 -23.19
CA VAL A 241 -11.02 -11.77 -23.27
C VAL A 241 -10.59 -10.40 -22.75
N TRP A 242 -11.31 -9.33 -23.11
CA TRP A 242 -11.06 -7.99 -22.62
C TRP A 242 -11.20 -7.90 -21.09
N GLN A 243 -12.27 -8.47 -20.52
CA GLN A 243 -12.45 -8.53 -19.06
C GLN A 243 -11.30 -9.27 -18.37
N ALA A 244 -10.87 -10.42 -18.92
CA ALA A 244 -9.74 -11.18 -18.40
C ALA A 244 -8.43 -10.38 -18.45
N ARG A 245 -8.16 -9.69 -19.56
CA ARG A 245 -6.97 -8.84 -19.73
C ARG A 245 -6.97 -7.64 -18.79
N VAL A 246 -8.11 -6.99 -18.59
CA VAL A 246 -8.26 -5.88 -17.63
C VAL A 246 -7.96 -6.38 -16.21
N LYS A 247 -8.55 -7.51 -15.80
CA LYS A 247 -8.27 -8.14 -14.50
C LYS A 247 -6.78 -8.47 -14.33
N LEU A 248 -6.14 -9.01 -15.37
CA LEU A 248 -4.72 -9.34 -15.33
C LEU A 248 -3.83 -8.10 -15.17
N ARG A 249 -4.19 -6.97 -15.81
CA ARG A 249 -3.47 -5.69 -15.66
C ARG A 249 -3.63 -5.12 -14.25
N PHE A 250 -4.81 -5.19 -13.66
CA PHE A 250 -5.01 -4.81 -12.26
C PHE A 250 -4.18 -5.67 -11.30
N ASN A 251 -4.13 -6.99 -11.54
CA ASN A 251 -3.28 -7.90 -10.76
C ASN A 251 -1.79 -7.52 -10.87
N TYR A 252 -1.31 -7.19 -12.08
CA TYR A 252 0.06 -6.71 -12.28
C TYR A 252 0.34 -5.40 -11.54
N GLN A 253 -0.59 -4.43 -11.58
CA GLN A 253 -0.44 -3.18 -10.82
C GLN A 253 -0.32 -3.42 -9.32
N ARG A 254 -1.14 -4.34 -8.80
CA ARG A 254 -1.10 -4.72 -7.37
C ARG A 254 0.19 -5.47 -7.03
N TYR A 255 0.67 -6.36 -7.90
CA TYR A 255 1.94 -7.04 -7.75
C TYR A 255 3.10 -6.02 -7.68
N LYS A 256 3.21 -5.14 -8.68
CA LYS A 256 4.24 -4.09 -8.72
C LYS A 256 4.15 -3.15 -7.52
N ALA A 257 2.95 -2.80 -7.07
CA ALA A 257 2.77 -1.99 -5.87
C ALA A 257 3.28 -2.70 -4.61
N LYS A 258 3.10 -4.02 -4.48
CA LYS A 258 3.64 -4.81 -3.38
C LYS A 258 5.17 -4.87 -3.40
N CYS A 259 5.79 -5.15 -4.55
CA CYS A 259 7.25 -5.16 -4.69
C CYS A 259 7.85 -3.80 -4.32
N PHE A 260 7.26 -2.72 -4.84
CA PHE A 260 7.69 -1.36 -4.53
C PHE A 260 7.53 -1.01 -3.05
N ARG A 261 6.38 -1.36 -2.45
CA ARG A 261 6.13 -1.18 -1.03
C ARG A 261 7.15 -1.94 -0.18
N LEU A 262 7.49 -3.17 -0.55
CA LEU A 262 8.47 -3.98 0.18
C LEU A 262 9.88 -3.38 0.08
N GLY A 263 10.28 -2.85 -1.08
CA GLY A 263 11.53 -2.12 -1.24
C GLY A 263 11.62 -0.85 -0.37
N ILE A 264 10.55 -0.07 -0.29
CA ILE A 264 10.50 1.09 0.62
C ILE A 264 10.59 0.66 2.07
N TRP A 265 9.90 -0.41 2.48
CA TRP A 265 9.99 -0.94 3.84
C TRP A 265 11.41 -1.40 4.19
N LEU A 266 12.08 -2.08 3.27
CA LEU A 266 13.49 -2.47 3.43
C LEU A 266 14.37 -1.23 3.66
N VAL A 267 14.23 -0.20 2.82
CA VAL A 267 14.98 1.06 2.95
C VAL A 267 14.68 1.75 4.28
N LEU A 268 13.41 1.86 4.69
CA LEU A 268 13.06 2.50 5.97
C LEU A 268 13.70 1.76 7.16
N CYS A 269 13.59 0.44 7.21
CA CYS A 269 14.05 -0.32 8.36
C CYS A 269 15.58 -0.38 8.46
N THR A 270 16.28 -0.41 7.31
CA THR A 270 17.75 -0.46 7.24
C THR A 270 18.39 0.93 7.27
N TYR A 271 17.61 2.00 7.12
CA TYR A 271 18.12 3.37 7.10
C TYR A 271 19.00 3.73 8.31
N PRO A 272 18.54 3.54 9.57
CA PRO A 272 19.34 3.93 10.74
C PRO A 272 20.69 3.21 10.81
N MET A 273 20.69 1.90 10.56
CA MET A 273 21.90 1.07 10.59
C MET A 273 22.91 1.48 9.52
N VAL A 274 22.48 1.58 8.26
CA VAL A 274 23.38 1.95 7.16
C VAL A 274 23.91 3.37 7.37
N ALA A 275 23.04 4.32 7.76
CA ALA A 275 23.45 5.68 8.06
C ALA A 275 24.49 5.73 9.19
N GLN A 276 24.32 4.90 10.23
CA GLN A 276 25.29 4.76 11.31
C GLN A 276 26.64 4.25 10.81
N LYS A 277 26.69 3.13 10.08
CA LYS A 277 27.96 2.59 9.57
C LYS A 277 28.65 3.56 8.59
N VAL A 278 27.88 4.31 7.81
CA VAL A 278 28.43 5.32 6.90
C VAL A 278 29.04 6.50 7.66
N LEU A 279 28.31 7.08 8.61
CA LEU A 279 28.79 8.26 9.34
C LEU A 279 29.90 7.92 10.34
N SER A 280 29.86 6.75 10.96
CA SER A 280 30.90 6.28 11.89
C SER A 280 32.27 6.13 11.24
N MET A 281 32.38 6.00 9.90
CA MET A 281 33.67 5.98 9.19
C MET A 281 34.47 7.30 9.37
N PHE A 282 33.77 8.40 9.61
CA PHE A 282 34.38 9.73 9.78
C PHE A 282 34.68 10.07 11.25
N HIS A 283 34.31 9.20 12.20
CA HIS A 283 34.54 9.44 13.61
C HIS A 283 35.88 8.88 14.07
N CYS A 284 36.91 9.74 14.04
CA CYS A 284 38.26 9.43 14.48
C CYS A 284 38.56 10.15 15.81
N GLN A 285 39.32 9.49 16.68
CA GLN A 285 39.79 10.04 17.94
C GLN A 285 41.32 10.01 17.97
N GLU A 286 41.93 11.12 18.39
CA GLU A 286 43.37 11.24 18.56
C GLU A 286 43.83 10.54 19.84
N ILE A 287 44.83 9.67 19.71
CA ILE A 287 45.49 8.98 20.83
C ILE A 287 47.01 9.10 20.59
N GLY A 288 47.65 10.04 21.28
CA GLY A 288 49.05 10.39 21.01
C GLY A 288 49.20 11.10 19.66
N ASP A 289 50.17 10.66 18.85
CA ASP A 289 50.46 11.27 17.53
C ASP A 289 49.62 10.69 16.38
N HIS A 290 48.69 9.79 16.70
CA HIS A 290 47.95 9.00 15.72
C HIS A 290 46.45 9.03 16.00
N SER A 291 45.65 9.21 14.95
CA SER A 291 44.19 9.20 15.04
C SER A 291 43.65 7.81 14.68
N TYR A 292 42.89 7.20 15.58
CA TYR A 292 42.28 5.89 15.37
C TYR A 292 40.76 6.01 15.20
N LEU A 293 40.18 5.05 14.47
CA LEU A 293 38.73 5.00 14.33
C LEU A 293 38.08 4.61 15.66
N VAL A 294 37.07 5.36 16.10
CA VAL A 294 36.47 5.14 17.45
C VAL A 294 35.77 3.79 17.56
N VAL A 295 35.10 3.36 16.49
CA VAL A 295 34.37 2.09 16.46
C VAL A 295 35.31 0.89 16.44
N ASP A 296 36.48 1.02 15.81
CA ASP A 296 37.47 -0.04 15.68
C ASP A 296 38.88 0.56 15.76
N ARG A 297 39.46 0.50 16.95
CA ARG A 297 40.77 1.08 17.24
C ARG A 297 41.93 0.36 16.55
N SER A 298 41.69 -0.77 15.87
CA SER A 298 42.71 -1.41 15.04
C SER A 298 43.03 -0.65 13.75
N ILE A 299 42.17 0.32 13.39
CA ILE A 299 42.27 1.07 12.14
C ILE A 299 42.80 2.49 12.39
N LEU A 300 43.90 2.82 11.70
CA LEU A 300 44.50 4.15 11.70
C LEU A 300 43.80 5.06 10.67
N CYS A 301 43.25 6.18 11.13
CA CYS A 301 42.64 7.20 10.28
C CYS A 301 43.70 7.97 9.46
N TYR A 302 43.27 8.65 8.40
CA TYR A 302 44.13 9.43 7.50
C TYR A 302 45.22 8.63 6.75
N THR A 303 45.08 7.31 6.72
CA THR A 303 45.91 6.42 5.90
C THR A 303 45.32 6.20 4.51
N TRP A 304 46.12 5.68 3.57
CA TRP A 304 45.64 5.31 2.23
C TRP A 304 44.44 4.34 2.26
N PRO A 305 44.45 3.25 3.04
CA PRO A 305 43.29 2.37 3.14
C PRO A 305 42.06 3.10 3.67
N TRP A 306 42.20 3.85 4.78
CA TRP A 306 41.08 4.61 5.35
C TRP A 306 40.50 5.62 4.35
N THR A 307 41.35 6.33 3.60
CA THR A 307 40.90 7.34 2.63
C THR A 307 40.02 6.74 1.54
N LEU A 308 40.33 5.52 1.07
CA LEU A 308 39.50 4.82 0.08
C LEU A 308 38.11 4.47 0.65
N TYR A 309 38.06 3.93 1.86
CA TYR A 309 36.80 3.59 2.52
C TYR A 309 36.00 4.84 2.93
N ALA A 310 36.68 5.91 3.34
CA ALA A 310 36.08 7.21 3.64
C ALA A 310 35.49 7.86 2.38
N ALA A 311 36.15 7.76 1.22
CA ALA A 311 35.59 8.19 -0.06
C ALA A 311 34.32 7.41 -0.41
N GLY A 312 34.33 6.08 -0.23
CA GLY A 312 33.13 5.24 -0.37
C GLY A 312 32.01 5.62 0.60
N ALA A 313 32.33 5.90 1.87
CA ALA A 313 31.39 6.41 2.86
C ALA A 313 30.84 7.79 2.47
N GLY A 314 31.64 8.67 1.86
CA GLY A 314 31.19 9.97 1.36
C GLY A 314 30.11 9.84 0.29
N VAL A 315 30.27 8.90 -0.65
CA VAL A 315 29.20 8.54 -1.61
C VAL A 315 27.96 8.00 -0.88
N GLY A 316 28.16 7.20 0.17
CA GLY A 316 27.09 6.71 1.05
C GLY A 316 26.32 7.83 1.76
N VAL A 317 26.99 8.93 2.17
CA VAL A 317 26.32 10.09 2.78
C VAL A 317 25.36 10.73 1.78
N LEU A 318 25.83 10.99 0.56
CA LEU A 318 25.00 11.59 -0.49
C LEU A 318 23.87 10.64 -0.92
N GLY A 319 24.18 9.37 -1.15
CA GLY A 319 23.23 8.38 -1.68
C GLY A 319 22.21 7.88 -0.65
N TRP A 320 22.63 7.69 0.60
CA TRP A 320 21.80 7.04 1.63
C TRP A 320 21.34 8.00 2.72
N VAL A 321 22.26 8.72 3.38
CA VAL A 321 21.93 9.61 4.50
C VAL A 321 21.05 10.77 4.03
N VAL A 322 21.42 11.44 2.94
CA VAL A 322 20.64 12.54 2.34
C VAL A 322 19.66 12.02 1.29
N GLY A 323 20.08 11.06 0.47
CA GLY A 323 19.30 10.57 -0.66
C GLY A 323 17.98 9.89 -0.27
N VAL A 324 17.93 9.13 0.83
CA VAL A 324 16.69 8.44 1.26
C VAL A 324 15.62 9.44 1.74
N PRO A 325 15.91 10.37 2.67
CA PRO A 325 15.00 11.47 3.02
C PRO A 325 14.49 12.25 1.80
N ALA A 326 15.40 12.62 0.88
CA ALA A 326 15.06 13.35 -0.34
C ALA A 326 14.17 12.52 -1.29
N LEU A 327 14.43 11.22 -1.42
CA LEU A 327 13.61 10.29 -2.20
C LEU A 327 12.20 10.21 -1.64
N PHE A 328 12.03 10.08 -0.32
CA PHE A 328 10.69 10.00 0.30
C PHE A 328 9.90 11.30 0.09
N TRP A 329 10.55 12.44 0.27
CA TRP A 329 9.96 13.75 -0.03
C TRP A 329 9.53 13.83 -1.49
N TYR A 330 10.43 13.49 -2.43
CA TYR A 330 10.18 13.56 -3.86
C TYR A 330 9.05 12.63 -4.30
N LEU A 331 9.01 11.38 -3.82
CA LEU A 331 7.98 10.41 -4.19
C LEU A 331 6.58 10.89 -3.81
N ILE A 332 6.42 11.43 -2.61
CA ILE A 332 5.13 11.96 -2.13
C ILE A 332 4.78 13.24 -2.88
N TYR A 333 5.74 14.13 -3.04
CA TYR A 333 5.55 15.40 -3.74
C TYR A 333 5.15 15.22 -5.21
N ALA A 334 5.82 14.31 -5.93
CA ALA A 334 5.51 13.95 -7.30
C ALA A 334 4.13 13.28 -7.41
N ALA A 335 3.78 12.38 -6.49
CA ALA A 335 2.47 11.74 -6.46
C ALA A 335 1.35 12.77 -6.20
N ARG A 336 1.56 13.69 -5.26
CA ARG A 336 0.63 14.76 -4.89
C ARG A 336 0.35 15.69 -6.07
N ARG A 337 1.38 16.18 -6.77
CA ARG A 337 1.22 17.18 -7.85
C ARG A 337 0.94 16.58 -9.22
N ARG A 338 0.85 15.26 -9.33
CA ARG A 338 0.60 14.55 -10.59
C ARG A 338 -0.64 15.08 -11.32
N GLN A 339 -0.41 15.64 -12.51
CA GLN A 339 -1.46 16.15 -13.43
C GLN A 339 -2.40 17.20 -12.82
N VAL A 340 -2.04 17.86 -11.72
CA VAL A 340 -2.93 18.84 -11.09
C VAL A 340 -3.00 20.12 -11.90
N ALA A 341 -1.85 20.69 -12.29
CA ALA A 341 -1.80 21.93 -13.06
C ALA A 341 -2.53 21.80 -14.41
N GLU A 342 -2.30 20.70 -15.13
CA GLU A 342 -2.99 20.40 -16.39
C GLU A 342 -4.50 20.28 -16.20
N ARG A 343 -4.97 19.57 -15.16
CA ARG A 343 -6.41 19.43 -14.89
C ARG A 343 -7.05 20.77 -14.55
N VAL A 344 -6.40 21.59 -13.73
CA VAL A 344 -6.89 22.93 -13.37
C VAL A 344 -6.96 23.81 -14.62
N ALA A 345 -5.93 23.78 -15.48
CA ALA A 345 -5.93 24.52 -16.74
C ALA A 345 -7.05 24.08 -17.69
N VAL A 346 -7.30 22.77 -17.82
CA VAL A 346 -8.40 22.26 -18.66
C VAL A 346 -9.76 22.64 -18.09
N LEU A 347 -9.93 22.64 -16.76
CA LEU A 347 -11.17 23.07 -16.11
C LEU A 347 -11.46 24.57 -16.27
N ARG A 348 -10.51 25.37 -16.75
CA ARG A 348 -10.73 26.79 -17.08
C ARG A 348 -11.45 26.96 -18.42
N LEU A 349 -11.43 25.96 -19.30
CA LEU A 349 -12.08 26.04 -20.61
C LEU A 349 -13.61 26.10 -20.47
N PRO A 350 -14.30 26.91 -21.30
CA PRO A 350 -15.75 27.15 -21.19
C PRO A 350 -16.59 25.87 -21.32
N HIS A 351 -16.07 24.88 -22.05
CA HIS A 351 -16.75 23.59 -22.23
C HIS A 351 -16.88 22.78 -20.91
N PHE A 352 -15.96 22.95 -19.95
CA PHE A 352 -15.92 22.16 -18.71
C PHE A 352 -16.49 22.88 -17.47
N THR A 353 -17.29 23.92 -17.68
CA THR A 353 -17.91 24.73 -16.60
C THR A 353 -18.73 23.89 -15.61
N SER A 354 -19.52 22.93 -16.10
CA SER A 354 -20.32 22.03 -15.25
C SER A 354 -19.46 21.14 -14.36
N LEU A 355 -18.34 20.65 -14.90
CA LEU A 355 -17.39 19.82 -14.16
C LEU A 355 -16.59 20.64 -13.16
N ARG A 356 -16.15 21.85 -13.55
CA ARG A 356 -15.50 22.81 -12.64
C ARG A 356 -16.42 23.13 -11.46
N ALA A 357 -17.70 23.43 -11.71
CA ALA A 357 -18.68 23.69 -10.66
C ALA A 357 -18.86 22.48 -9.71
N LYS A 358 -18.79 21.25 -10.23
CA LYS A 358 -18.78 20.04 -9.39
C LYS A 358 -17.54 19.95 -8.49
N TRP A 359 -16.35 20.20 -9.05
CA TRP A 359 -15.10 20.20 -8.27
C TRP A 359 -15.08 21.30 -7.22
N LEU A 360 -15.50 22.52 -7.57
CA LEU A 360 -15.61 23.63 -6.62
C LEU A 360 -16.58 23.30 -5.48
N ARG A 361 -17.75 22.70 -5.77
CA ARG A 361 -18.67 22.24 -4.72
C ARG A 361 -18.04 21.19 -3.81
N ALA A 362 -17.29 20.23 -4.36
CA ALA A 362 -16.60 19.22 -3.57
C ALA A 362 -15.49 19.82 -2.70
N THR A 363 -14.72 20.78 -3.23
CA THR A 363 -13.71 21.53 -2.48
C THR A 363 -14.34 22.33 -1.34
N ARG A 364 -15.47 23.01 -1.59
CA ARG A 364 -16.23 23.73 -0.56
C ARG A 364 -16.69 22.81 0.56
N ALA A 365 -17.33 21.69 0.21
CA ALA A 365 -17.81 20.72 1.19
C ALA A 365 -16.67 20.17 2.05
N HIS A 366 -15.49 19.94 1.46
CA HIS A 366 -14.31 19.49 2.20
C HIS A 366 -13.78 20.55 3.17
N LEU A 367 -13.73 21.82 2.75
CA LEU A 367 -13.25 22.92 3.60
C LEU A 367 -14.20 23.19 4.77
N VAL A 368 -15.51 23.07 4.58
CA VAL A 368 -16.51 23.20 5.67
C VAL A 368 -16.34 22.11 6.73
N LEU A 369 -16.03 20.88 6.32
CA LEU A 369 -15.82 19.75 7.23
C LEU A 369 -14.46 19.80 7.94
N SER A 370 -13.46 20.46 7.35
CA SER A 370 -12.14 20.59 7.94
C SER A 370 -12.15 21.70 9.01
N ARG A 371 -12.25 21.28 10.28
CA ARG A 371 -12.37 22.09 11.52
C ARG A 371 -11.33 23.20 11.73
N SER A 372 -10.41 23.42 10.79
CA SER A 372 -9.22 24.28 10.89
C SER A 372 -9.26 25.54 10.01
N SER A 373 -10.30 25.80 9.21
CA SER A 373 -10.36 27.01 8.38
C SER A 373 -11.58 27.87 8.73
N ARG A 374 -11.42 28.75 9.74
CA ARG A 374 -12.37 29.83 10.05
C ARG A 374 -12.39 30.96 9.00
N ILE A 375 -11.66 30.83 7.89
CA ILE A 375 -11.53 31.89 6.88
C ILE A 375 -12.19 31.40 5.59
N TYR A 376 -13.45 31.80 5.40
CA TYR A 376 -14.22 31.56 4.18
C TYR A 376 -13.67 32.43 3.04
N THR A 377 -13.04 31.83 2.02
CA THR A 377 -12.73 32.53 0.75
C THR A 377 -12.97 31.67 -0.50
N VAL A 378 -13.92 30.73 -0.49
CA VAL A 378 -14.26 29.95 -1.70
C VAL A 378 -15.38 30.57 -2.55
N ASP A 379 -16.07 31.59 -2.03
CA ASP A 379 -16.92 32.49 -2.83
C ASP A 379 -16.17 33.73 -3.33
N SER A 380 -14.83 33.72 -3.27
CA SER A 380 -14.05 34.77 -3.90
C SER A 380 -14.37 34.80 -5.41
N LYS A 381 -14.65 35.99 -5.94
CA LYS A 381 -14.84 36.22 -7.38
C LYS A 381 -13.54 36.01 -8.17
N PHE A 382 -12.39 35.96 -7.48
CA PHE A 382 -11.07 35.80 -8.07
C PHE A 382 -10.82 34.35 -8.52
N LEU A 383 -10.67 34.16 -9.83
CA LEU A 383 -10.46 32.84 -10.44
C LEU A 383 -9.17 32.17 -9.95
N GLY A 384 -8.11 32.94 -9.72
CA GLY A 384 -6.82 32.42 -9.23
C GLY A 384 -6.90 31.82 -7.82
N VAL A 385 -7.71 32.41 -6.94
CA VAL A 385 -7.92 31.91 -5.58
C VAL A 385 -8.70 30.59 -5.61
N GLN A 386 -9.76 30.52 -6.44
CA GLN A 386 -10.51 29.29 -6.65
C GLN A 386 -9.62 28.17 -7.21
N ASP A 387 -8.77 28.48 -8.19
CA ASP A 387 -7.85 27.54 -8.82
C ASP A 387 -6.82 27.01 -7.82
N HIS A 388 -6.31 27.86 -6.92
CA HIS A 388 -5.38 27.46 -5.87
C HIS A 388 -6.01 26.44 -4.90
N TYR A 389 -7.16 26.74 -4.31
CA TYR A 389 -7.83 25.83 -3.37
C TYR A 389 -8.32 24.55 -4.05
N MET A 390 -8.83 24.64 -5.28
CA MET A 390 -9.18 23.47 -6.08
C MET A 390 -7.96 22.60 -6.35
N GLY A 391 -6.81 23.21 -6.69
CA GLY A 391 -5.54 22.54 -6.87
C GLY A 391 -5.05 21.82 -5.60
N LEU A 392 -5.14 22.47 -4.43
CA LEU A 392 -4.83 21.86 -3.14
C LEU A 392 -5.74 20.66 -2.85
N TYR A 393 -7.04 20.77 -3.11
CA TYR A 393 -7.98 19.67 -2.94
C TYR A 393 -7.67 18.49 -3.88
N MET A 394 -7.35 18.76 -5.15
CA MET A 394 -6.93 17.73 -6.11
C MET A 394 -5.64 17.02 -5.69
N GLN A 395 -4.68 17.78 -5.16
CA GLN A 395 -3.44 17.24 -4.60
C GLN A 395 -3.71 16.25 -3.46
N GLN A 396 -4.64 16.59 -2.55
CA GLN A 396 -5.07 15.70 -1.47
C GLN A 396 -5.74 14.43 -2.03
N LYS A 397 -6.63 14.58 -3.02
CA LYS A 397 -7.30 13.45 -3.66
C LYS A 397 -6.36 12.51 -4.41
N ASN A 398 -5.26 13.02 -4.97
CA ASN A 398 -4.24 12.17 -5.58
C ASN A 398 -3.56 11.26 -4.54
N LEU A 399 -3.39 11.71 -3.30
CA LEU A 399 -2.84 10.89 -2.21
C LEU A 399 -3.86 9.89 -1.63
N GLU A 400 -5.15 10.12 -1.82
CA GLU A 400 -6.21 9.18 -1.46
C GLU A 400 -6.46 8.10 -2.52
N ASP A 401 -5.80 8.18 -3.68
CA ASP A 401 -5.91 7.17 -4.73
C ASP A 401 -5.48 5.79 -4.18
N PRO A 402 -6.30 4.74 -4.32
CA PRO A 402 -6.01 3.42 -3.76
C PRO A 402 -4.69 2.83 -4.26
N LEU A 403 -4.23 3.15 -5.48
CA LEU A 403 -2.95 2.66 -5.96
C LEU A 403 -1.77 3.42 -5.34
N VAL A 404 -1.91 4.73 -5.16
CA VAL A 404 -0.91 5.56 -4.48
C VAL A 404 -0.79 5.13 -3.02
N LEU A 405 -1.93 4.95 -2.35
CA LEU A 405 -2.02 4.44 -0.98
C LEU A 405 -1.38 3.04 -0.85
N ALA A 406 -1.60 2.15 -1.83
CA ALA A 406 -0.99 0.82 -1.81
C ALA A 406 0.54 0.83 -2.00
N ARG A 407 1.09 1.83 -2.70
CA ARG A 407 2.53 1.96 -3.02
C ARG A 407 3.31 2.71 -1.96
N ILE A 408 2.89 3.95 -1.66
CA ILE A 408 3.60 4.90 -0.81
C ILE A 408 2.77 5.35 0.40
N GLY A 409 1.52 4.90 0.52
CA GLY A 409 0.64 5.26 1.62
C GLY A 409 1.23 4.97 2.98
N PHE A 410 2.04 3.92 3.13
CA PHE A 410 2.71 3.64 4.39
C PHE A 410 3.60 4.80 4.90
N ILE A 411 4.14 5.66 4.02
CA ILE A 411 5.02 6.77 4.40
C ILE A 411 4.20 7.92 4.98
N TYR A 412 3.12 8.34 4.32
CA TYR A 412 2.39 9.56 4.70
C TYR A 412 1.01 9.32 5.33
N ASN A 413 0.41 8.13 5.17
CA ASN A 413 -1.00 7.91 5.52
C ASN A 413 -1.26 7.99 7.04
N ASN A 414 -0.22 7.86 7.86
CA ASN A 414 -0.31 7.98 9.31
C ASN A 414 -0.49 9.45 9.75
N TYR A 415 -0.09 10.37 8.87
CA TYR A 415 -0.07 11.80 9.14
C TYR A 415 -1.25 12.51 8.46
N ASP A 416 -1.64 13.66 9.01
CA ASP A 416 -2.56 14.58 8.34
C ASP A 416 -1.97 14.97 6.98
N VAL A 417 -2.84 15.16 5.98
CA VAL A 417 -2.43 15.45 4.60
C VAL A 417 -1.64 16.76 4.49
N ARG A 418 -1.79 17.67 5.46
CA ARG A 418 -0.99 18.89 5.60
C ARG A 418 0.49 18.60 5.88
N TYR A 419 0.76 17.59 6.72
CA TYR A 419 2.09 17.20 7.19
C TYR A 419 2.60 15.93 6.50
N TRP A 420 2.36 15.84 5.19
CA TRP A 420 2.75 14.69 4.36
C TRP A 420 4.26 14.36 4.40
N TYR A 421 5.11 15.32 4.76
CA TYR A 421 6.57 15.17 4.85
C TYR A 421 7.03 14.70 6.24
N TRP A 422 6.14 14.45 7.20
CA TRP A 422 6.52 14.20 8.59
C TRP A 422 7.39 12.94 8.79
N GLU A 423 7.26 11.91 7.96
CA GLU A 423 8.16 10.75 8.01
C GLU A 423 9.62 11.17 7.78
N VAL A 424 9.86 12.18 6.92
CA VAL A 424 11.21 12.71 6.67
C VAL A 424 11.76 13.39 7.92
N VAL A 425 10.92 14.15 8.64
CA VAL A 425 11.28 14.77 9.93
C VAL A 425 11.64 13.70 10.96
N ASP A 426 10.86 12.61 11.02
CA ASP A 426 11.14 11.49 11.92
C ASP A 426 12.46 10.78 11.59
N LEU A 427 12.79 10.62 10.30
CA LEU A 427 14.08 10.07 9.86
C LEU A 427 15.26 10.98 10.22
N CYS A 428 15.12 12.30 10.03
CA CYS A 428 16.14 13.27 10.43
C CYS A 428 16.38 13.21 11.95
N ARG A 429 15.30 13.14 12.75
CA ARG A 429 15.40 12.99 14.20
C ARG A 429 16.15 11.72 14.62
N ARG A 430 15.82 10.57 14.00
CA ARG A 430 16.53 9.30 14.27
C ARG A 430 18.02 9.40 13.95
N LEU A 431 18.37 10.08 12.85
CA LEU A 431 19.76 10.32 12.48
C LEU A 431 20.49 11.19 13.52
N LEU A 432 19.84 12.28 13.95
CA LEU A 432 20.37 13.20 14.95
C LEU A 432 20.64 12.49 16.28
N LEU A 433 19.62 11.82 16.83
CA LEU A 433 19.71 11.13 18.12
C LEU A 433 20.58 9.86 18.08
N GLY A 434 20.65 9.21 16.93
CA GLY A 434 21.40 7.98 16.75
C GLY A 434 22.89 8.23 16.55
N VAL A 435 23.27 9.07 15.59
CA VAL A 435 24.67 9.11 15.10
C VAL A 435 25.26 10.51 15.07
N ALA A 436 24.48 11.56 14.77
CA ALA A 436 25.05 12.90 14.67
C ALA A 436 25.63 13.40 16.02
N ILE A 437 25.04 12.98 17.14
CA ILE A 437 25.51 13.33 18.49
C ILE A 437 26.88 12.69 18.81
N VAL A 438 27.25 11.60 18.13
CA VAL A 438 28.51 10.88 18.36
C VAL A 438 29.73 11.76 18.13
N PHE A 439 29.64 12.73 17.20
CA PHE A 439 30.73 13.67 16.89
C PHE A 439 31.01 14.72 17.98
N VAL A 440 30.25 14.73 19.06
CA VAL A 440 30.50 15.61 20.21
C VAL A 440 31.43 14.90 21.19
N ASP A 441 32.52 15.54 21.59
CA ASP A 441 33.56 14.85 22.37
C ASP A 441 33.23 14.64 23.85
N SER A 442 32.45 15.52 24.46
CA SER A 442 32.09 15.45 25.88
C SER A 442 30.84 14.60 26.12
N ALA A 443 30.90 13.65 27.07
CA ALA A 443 29.75 12.82 27.47
C ALA A 443 28.57 13.66 27.98
N LEU A 444 28.86 14.68 28.79
CA LEU A 444 27.86 15.63 29.29
C LEU A 444 27.22 16.42 28.14
N ALA A 445 28.02 16.94 27.21
CA ALA A 445 27.51 17.70 26.06
C ALA A 445 26.67 16.82 25.12
N GLN A 446 27.08 15.57 24.90
CA GLN A 446 26.31 14.57 24.13
C GLN A 446 24.93 14.34 24.75
N ALA A 447 24.88 14.07 26.06
CA ALA A 447 23.63 13.80 26.77
C ALA A 447 22.71 15.04 26.81
N LEU A 448 23.25 16.23 27.08
CA LEU A 448 22.49 17.49 27.07
C LEU A 448 21.91 17.82 25.68
N LEU A 449 22.70 17.62 24.62
CA LEU A 449 22.23 17.82 23.24
C LEU A 449 21.14 16.80 22.88
N GLY A 450 21.28 15.54 23.31
CA GLY A 450 20.25 14.51 23.12
C GLY A 450 18.94 14.84 23.85
N ILE A 451 19.03 15.35 25.08
CA ILE A 451 17.87 15.85 25.85
C ILE A 451 17.20 17.01 25.11
N LEU A 452 17.98 17.98 24.62
CA LEU A 452 17.45 19.12 23.86
C LEU A 452 16.71 18.67 22.60
N VAL A 453 17.28 17.72 21.82
CA VAL A 453 16.63 17.18 20.62
C VAL A 453 15.34 16.42 20.97
N CYS A 454 15.34 15.62 22.02
CA CYS A 454 14.14 14.92 22.52
C CYS A 454 13.05 15.93 22.93
N PHE A 455 13.42 16.96 23.70
CA PHE A 455 12.50 17.99 24.18
C PHE A 455 11.93 18.85 23.05
N LEU A 456 12.77 19.31 22.11
CA LEU A 456 12.32 20.07 20.93
C LEU A 456 11.39 19.22 20.07
N THR A 457 11.72 17.95 19.85
CA THR A 457 10.84 17.03 19.10
C THR A 457 9.50 16.88 19.82
N MET A 458 9.50 16.62 21.13
CA MET A 458 8.28 16.47 21.91
C MET A 458 7.41 17.73 21.82
N SER A 459 8.02 18.90 21.98
CA SER A 459 7.35 20.20 21.85
C SER A 459 6.72 20.38 20.46
N LEU A 460 7.47 20.05 19.39
CA LEU A 460 6.97 20.09 18.02
C LEU A 460 5.82 19.11 17.78
N LEU A 461 5.90 17.89 18.32
CA LEU A 461 4.85 16.87 18.20
C LEU A 461 3.54 17.32 18.85
N LEU A 462 3.62 17.89 20.06
CA LEU A 462 2.45 18.37 20.80
C LEU A 462 1.84 19.64 20.20
N PHE A 463 2.66 20.52 19.60
CA PHE A 463 2.20 21.74 18.94
C PHE A 463 1.58 21.46 17.56
N ILE A 464 2.30 20.74 16.70
CA ILE A 464 1.91 20.51 15.29
C ILE A 464 0.82 19.45 15.18
N LYS A 465 0.83 18.44 16.08
CA LYS A 465 -0.06 17.26 16.08
C LYS A 465 -0.17 16.63 14.69
N PRO A 466 0.95 16.11 14.15
CA PRO A 466 1.04 15.67 12.76
C PRO A 466 0.28 14.38 12.47
N TYR A 467 0.07 13.53 13.48
CA TYR A 467 -0.63 12.25 13.32
C TYR A 467 -2.14 12.43 13.17
N LYS A 468 -2.78 11.58 12.37
CA LYS A 468 -4.25 11.59 12.21
C LYS A 468 -4.98 11.26 13.51
N LYS A 469 -4.45 10.32 14.28
CA LYS A 469 -5.02 9.88 15.55
C LYS A 469 -4.26 10.52 16.70
N TRP A 470 -5.00 11.00 17.69
CA TRP A 470 -4.41 11.57 18.90
C TRP A 470 -3.64 10.51 19.72
N THR A 471 -4.08 9.25 19.70
CA THR A 471 -3.40 8.16 20.40
C THR A 471 -1.98 7.92 19.88
N ASP A 472 -1.73 8.12 18.58
CA ASP A 472 -0.38 8.02 18.01
C ASP A 472 0.50 9.20 18.45
N THR A 473 -0.09 10.40 18.56
CA THR A 473 0.61 11.58 19.09
C THR A 473 1.00 11.37 20.54
N LEU A 474 0.10 10.80 21.36
CA LEU A 474 0.36 10.48 22.75
C LEU A 474 1.50 9.44 22.88
N VAL A 475 1.42 8.32 22.17
CA VAL A 475 2.45 7.27 22.19
C VAL A 475 3.81 7.83 21.79
N SER A 476 3.86 8.58 20.68
CA SER A 476 5.11 9.21 20.22
C SER A 476 5.68 10.18 21.26
N SER A 477 4.84 11.00 21.91
CA SER A 477 5.27 11.96 22.94
C SER A 477 5.78 11.25 24.20
N VAL A 478 5.10 10.20 24.65
CA VAL A 478 5.52 9.38 25.82
C VAL A 478 6.86 8.69 25.53
N MET A 479 7.08 8.19 24.31
CA MET A 479 8.36 7.62 23.91
C MET A 479 9.48 8.66 23.88
N GLN A 480 9.22 9.89 23.40
CA GLN A 480 10.23 10.98 23.48
C GLN A 480 10.56 11.33 24.93
N PHE A 481 9.54 11.41 25.79
CA PHE A 481 9.74 11.66 27.21
C PHE A 481 10.58 10.56 27.86
N GLN A 482 10.32 9.29 27.55
CA GLN A 482 11.11 8.16 28.06
C GLN A 482 12.59 8.24 27.63
N LEU A 483 12.87 8.61 26.38
CA LEU A 483 14.24 8.78 25.89
C LEU A 483 14.93 9.96 26.60
N CYS A 484 14.22 11.08 26.77
CA CYS A 484 14.68 12.23 27.53
C CYS A 484 15.00 11.87 29.00
N LEU A 485 14.11 11.13 29.66
CA LEU A 485 14.29 10.65 31.03
C LEU A 485 15.51 9.73 31.14
N THR A 486 15.69 8.83 30.16
CA THR A 486 16.84 7.91 30.12
C THR A 486 18.16 8.69 30.04
N LEU A 487 18.26 9.68 29.15
CA LEU A 487 19.46 10.51 29.02
C LEU A 487 19.70 11.37 30.26
N PHE A 488 18.65 11.95 30.84
CA PHE A 488 18.74 12.73 32.07
C PHE A 488 19.27 11.88 33.23
N LEU A 489 18.72 10.68 33.42
CA LEU A 489 19.19 9.75 34.45
C LEU A 489 20.61 9.25 34.17
N GLY A 490 21.03 9.15 32.91
CA GLY A 490 22.43 8.89 32.53
C GLY A 490 23.38 9.99 33.03
N ILE A 491 23.00 11.27 32.93
CA ILE A 491 23.79 12.38 33.49
C ILE A 491 23.82 12.32 35.01
N VAL A 492 22.66 12.08 35.65
CA VAL A 492 22.57 12.00 37.11
C VAL A 492 23.50 10.93 37.68
N MET A 493 23.78 9.86 36.94
CA MET A 493 24.73 8.82 37.37
C MET A 493 26.19 9.27 37.39
N GLU A 494 26.57 10.29 36.63
CA GLU A 494 27.91 10.85 36.66
C GLU A 494 28.11 11.81 37.85
N ALA A 495 27.02 12.19 38.55
CA ALA A 495 27.09 13.06 39.70
C ALA A 495 27.57 12.31 40.98
N PRO A 496 28.43 12.92 41.81
CA PRO A 496 29.00 12.26 42.99
C PRO A 496 27.97 11.94 44.09
N GLU A 497 26.88 12.71 44.17
CA GLU A 497 25.78 12.50 45.14
C GLU A 497 24.60 11.72 44.54
N ALA A 498 24.84 10.95 43.48
CA ALA A 498 23.78 10.22 42.79
C ALA A 498 23.09 9.19 43.69
N ALA A 499 21.79 9.01 43.48
CA ALA A 499 21.04 7.89 44.05
C ALA A 499 21.68 6.56 43.68
N SER A 500 21.43 5.51 44.48
CA SER A 500 22.02 4.19 44.24
C SER A 500 21.80 3.73 42.78
N PRO A 501 22.82 3.15 42.12
CA PRO A 501 22.70 2.70 40.73
C PRO A 501 21.51 1.76 40.48
N GLY A 502 21.14 0.98 41.50
CA GLY A 502 19.96 0.11 41.47
C GLY A 502 18.64 0.89 41.35
N THR A 503 18.47 1.96 42.11
CA THR A 503 17.27 2.82 42.02
C THR A 503 17.13 3.44 40.64
N ILE A 504 18.20 4.02 40.10
CA ILE A 504 18.20 4.65 38.78
C ILE A 504 17.87 3.61 37.69
N SER A 505 18.47 2.43 37.77
CA SER A 505 18.19 1.33 36.84
C SER A 505 16.73 0.89 36.86
N ASN A 506 16.15 0.74 38.05
CA ASN A 506 14.76 0.35 38.24
C ASN A 506 13.81 1.41 37.67
N VAL A 507 14.14 2.70 37.81
CA VAL A 507 13.36 3.79 37.20
C VAL A 507 13.44 3.71 35.68
N ILE A 508 14.63 3.60 35.07
CA ILE A 508 14.79 3.52 33.60
C ILE A 508 14.02 2.32 33.04
N LEU A 509 14.23 1.13 33.59
CA LEU A 509 13.62 -0.11 33.09
C LEU A 509 12.13 -0.18 33.41
N GLY A 510 11.71 0.24 34.60
CA GLY A 510 10.32 0.23 35.03
C GLY A 510 9.46 1.19 34.21
N THR A 511 9.92 2.44 34.04
CA THR A 511 9.22 3.42 33.19
C THR A 511 9.26 3.01 31.72
N GLY A 512 10.40 2.48 31.24
CA GLY A 512 10.53 1.95 29.88
C GLY A 512 9.54 0.81 29.60
N LEU A 513 9.47 -0.18 30.48
CA LEU A 513 8.51 -1.28 30.37
C LEU A 513 7.06 -0.76 30.41
N ALA A 514 6.74 0.19 31.30
CA ALA A 514 5.42 0.80 31.36
C ALA A 514 5.05 1.50 30.03
N THR A 515 5.99 2.19 29.37
CA THR A 515 5.73 2.82 28.06
C THR A 515 5.46 1.79 26.96
N VAL A 516 6.18 0.66 26.95
CA VAL A 516 5.99 -0.43 25.99
C VAL A 516 4.65 -1.12 26.24
N VAL A 517 4.30 -1.41 27.50
CA VAL A 517 3.01 -2.01 27.87
C VAL A 517 1.84 -1.09 27.52
N LEU A 518 1.93 0.21 27.85
CA LEU A 518 0.92 1.20 27.47
C LEU A 518 0.70 1.21 25.96
N THR A 519 1.79 1.21 25.19
CA THR A 519 1.73 1.16 23.72
C THR A 519 1.06 -0.12 23.23
N GLY A 520 1.42 -1.27 23.80
CA GLY A 520 0.82 -2.58 23.49
C GLY A 520 -0.69 -2.62 23.77
N VAL A 521 -1.12 -2.07 24.91
CA VAL A 521 -2.55 -1.96 25.25
C VAL A 521 -3.30 -1.06 24.27
N LEU A 522 -2.73 0.08 23.90
CA LEU A 522 -3.32 1.00 22.91
C LEU A 522 -3.41 0.37 21.52
N ILE A 523 -2.40 -0.42 21.11
CA ILE A 523 -2.45 -1.23 19.87
C ILE A 523 -3.59 -2.25 19.96
N GLY A 524 -3.68 -3.00 21.06
CA GLY A 524 -4.73 -4.01 21.26
C GLY A 524 -6.14 -3.41 21.22
N LYS A 525 -6.35 -2.28 21.93
CA LYS A 525 -7.62 -1.54 21.91
C LYS A 525 -7.99 -1.11 20.50
N GLU A 526 -7.05 -0.55 19.75
CA GLU A 526 -7.29 -0.10 18.38
C GLU A 526 -7.63 -1.25 17.44
N ILE A 527 -6.93 -2.39 17.56
CA ILE A 527 -7.23 -3.59 16.77
C ILE A 527 -8.66 -4.06 17.06
N ILE A 528 -9.07 -4.08 18.33
CA ILE A 528 -10.42 -4.48 18.74
C ILE A 528 -11.46 -3.52 18.17
N ASP A 529 -11.25 -2.20 18.31
CA ASP A 529 -12.19 -1.18 17.83
C ASP A 529 -12.28 -1.16 16.30
N SER A 530 -11.16 -1.30 15.59
CA SER A 530 -11.13 -1.44 14.13
C SER A 530 -11.84 -2.71 13.68
N SER A 531 -11.60 -3.84 14.37
CA SER A 531 -12.26 -5.11 14.03
C SER A 531 -13.79 -5.03 14.24
N ARG A 532 -14.24 -4.33 15.28
CA ARG A 532 -15.68 -4.10 15.55
C ARG A 532 -16.33 -3.27 14.44
N THR A 533 -15.68 -2.18 14.03
CA THR A 533 -16.20 -1.29 12.98
C THR A 533 -16.21 -1.98 11.61
N ASP A 534 -15.15 -2.73 11.26
CA ASP A 534 -15.10 -3.52 10.03
C ASP A 534 -16.18 -4.61 10.02
N LEU A 535 -16.39 -5.32 11.13
CA LEU A 535 -17.45 -6.32 11.24
C LEU A 535 -18.84 -5.70 11.07
N ALA A 536 -19.07 -4.52 11.67
CA ALA A 536 -20.32 -3.79 11.50
C ALA A 536 -20.53 -3.36 10.04
N ALA A 537 -19.47 -2.87 9.37
CA ALA A 537 -19.50 -2.49 7.97
C ALA A 537 -19.76 -3.69 7.04
N LEU A 538 -19.09 -4.84 7.27
CA LEU A 538 -19.32 -6.08 6.54
C LEU A 538 -20.76 -6.58 6.70
N ARG A 539 -21.30 -6.55 7.92
CA ARG A 539 -22.71 -6.88 8.19
C ARG A 539 -23.66 -5.93 7.47
N ALA A 540 -23.36 -4.63 7.41
CA ALA A 540 -24.15 -3.65 6.68
C ALA A 540 -24.11 -3.89 5.15
N ARG A 541 -22.92 -4.12 4.57
CA ARG A 541 -22.74 -4.46 3.16
C ARG A 541 -23.49 -5.73 2.78
N ARG A 542 -23.38 -6.79 3.60
CA ARG A 542 -24.12 -8.04 3.40
C ARG A 542 -25.63 -7.82 3.42
N ARG A 543 -26.15 -7.07 4.41
CA ARG A 543 -27.58 -6.73 4.49
C ARG A 543 -28.06 -6.00 3.23
N ASN A 544 -27.27 -5.05 2.73
CA ASN A 544 -27.61 -4.31 1.51
C ASN A 544 -27.55 -5.19 0.25
N ALA A 545 -26.55 -6.06 0.13
CA ALA A 545 -26.43 -7.02 -0.97
C ALA A 545 -27.58 -8.03 -0.99
N ILE A 546 -27.96 -8.58 0.17
CA ILE A 546 -29.12 -9.46 0.31
C ILE A 546 -30.40 -8.72 -0.08
N LYS A 547 -30.63 -7.51 0.44
CA LYS A 547 -31.80 -6.68 0.07
C LYS A 547 -31.88 -6.45 -1.44
N LEU A 548 -30.76 -6.20 -2.11
CA LEU A 548 -30.71 -6.01 -3.55
C LEU A 548 -31.06 -7.29 -4.32
N GLU A 549 -30.47 -8.42 -3.95
CA GLU A 549 -30.74 -9.71 -4.61
C GLU A 549 -32.18 -10.19 -4.37
N VAL A 550 -32.72 -9.98 -3.17
CA VAL A 550 -34.14 -10.22 -2.86
C VAL A 550 -35.01 -9.37 -3.78
N ARG A 551 -34.78 -8.05 -3.88
CA ARG A 551 -35.55 -7.16 -4.77
C ARG A 551 -35.49 -7.58 -6.24
N LYS A 552 -34.33 -8.03 -6.73
CA LYS A 552 -34.19 -8.53 -8.12
C LYS A 552 -35.04 -9.77 -8.36
N ARG A 553 -34.94 -10.77 -7.47
CA ARG A 553 -35.73 -12.00 -7.58
C ARG A 553 -37.22 -11.72 -7.45
N TRP A 554 -37.61 -10.81 -6.56
CA TRP A 554 -39.01 -10.39 -6.39
C TRP A 554 -39.58 -9.72 -7.65
N LYS A 555 -38.81 -8.83 -8.31
CA LYS A 555 -39.20 -8.25 -9.60
C LYS A 555 -39.35 -9.31 -10.70
N HIS A 556 -38.49 -10.33 -10.71
CA HIS A 556 -38.57 -11.41 -11.69
C HIS A 556 -39.82 -12.28 -11.46
N ALA A 557 -40.09 -12.67 -10.22
CA ALA A 557 -41.29 -13.41 -9.85
C ALA A 557 -42.57 -12.62 -10.17
N TYR A 558 -42.59 -11.31 -9.88
CA TYR A 558 -43.71 -10.43 -10.22
C TYR A 558 -43.99 -10.38 -11.73
N ARG A 559 -42.95 -10.21 -12.55
CA ARG A 559 -43.08 -10.22 -14.01
C ARG A 559 -43.57 -11.56 -14.55
N PHE A 560 -43.10 -12.67 -13.98
CA PHE A 560 -43.55 -14.00 -14.37
C PHE A 560 -45.01 -14.26 -13.98
N ALA A 561 -45.43 -13.84 -12.79
CA ALA A 561 -46.82 -13.95 -12.35
C ALA A 561 -47.77 -13.13 -13.24
N LEU A 562 -47.38 -11.88 -13.57
CA LEU A 562 -48.09 -11.04 -14.54
C LEU A 562 -48.20 -11.72 -15.91
N TYR A 563 -47.09 -12.26 -16.43
CA TYR A 563 -47.09 -12.99 -17.70
C TYR A 563 -48.06 -14.18 -17.66
N LYS A 564 -47.99 -15.04 -16.63
CA LYS A 564 -48.86 -16.21 -16.50
C LYS A 564 -50.34 -15.80 -16.45
N ALA A 565 -50.67 -14.78 -15.65
CA ALA A 565 -52.03 -14.25 -15.53
C ALA A 565 -52.58 -13.68 -16.86
N CYS A 566 -51.74 -12.99 -17.65
CA CYS A 566 -52.13 -12.49 -18.97
C CYS A 566 -52.34 -13.64 -19.98
N THR A 567 -51.51 -14.69 -19.93
CA THR A 567 -51.60 -15.81 -20.87
C THR A 567 -52.74 -16.79 -20.60
N THR A 568 -53.21 -16.92 -19.35
CA THR A 568 -54.33 -17.81 -18.99
C THR A 568 -55.71 -17.19 -19.26
N GLY A 569 -55.79 -16.06 -19.96
CA GLY A 569 -57.04 -15.42 -20.39
C GLY A 569 -57.90 -14.84 -19.25
N GLY A 570 -57.41 -14.87 -18.01
CA GLY A 570 -58.25 -14.72 -16.81
C GLY A 570 -58.51 -13.30 -16.34
N HIS A 571 -57.67 -12.31 -16.66
CA HIS A 571 -57.90 -10.86 -16.46
C HIS A 571 -56.59 -10.12 -16.79
N CYS A 572 -56.63 -9.07 -17.62
CA CYS A 572 -55.55 -8.09 -17.71
C CYS A 572 -55.75 -7.04 -16.61
N PRO A 573 -54.93 -6.99 -15.55
CA PRO A 573 -55.15 -6.07 -14.45
C PRO A 573 -54.92 -4.63 -14.91
N HIS A 574 -56.01 -3.86 -15.04
CA HIS A 574 -55.97 -2.40 -15.08
C HIS A 574 -55.68 -1.88 -13.66
N GLY A 575 -54.42 -1.96 -13.22
CA GLY A 575 -53.98 -1.36 -11.94
C GLY A 575 -52.93 -2.14 -11.15
N ARG A 576 -52.55 -1.60 -9.98
CA ARG A 576 -51.57 -2.21 -9.05
C ARG A 576 -52.17 -3.46 -8.40
N ILE A 577 -51.74 -4.65 -8.85
CA ILE A 577 -52.09 -5.93 -8.24
C ILE A 577 -51.60 -5.98 -6.77
N CYS A 578 -52.47 -6.37 -5.83
CA CYS A 578 -52.17 -6.46 -4.41
C CYS A 578 -51.36 -7.72 -4.04
N ILE A 579 -50.48 -7.61 -3.04
CA ILE A 579 -49.55 -8.67 -2.58
C ILE A 579 -50.25 -10.02 -2.26
N PRO A 580 -51.47 -10.08 -1.68
CA PRO A 580 -52.16 -11.34 -1.39
C PRO A 580 -52.56 -12.13 -2.63
N ALA A 581 -53.07 -11.47 -3.67
CA ALA A 581 -53.44 -12.12 -4.94
C ALA A 581 -52.22 -12.74 -5.63
N MET A 582 -51.07 -12.08 -5.52
CA MET A 582 -49.79 -12.60 -6.03
C MET A 582 -49.30 -13.83 -5.24
N LEU A 583 -49.43 -13.81 -3.91
CA LEU A 583 -49.07 -14.96 -3.07
C LEU A 583 -49.96 -16.18 -3.36
N HIS A 584 -51.24 -15.98 -3.66
CA HIS A 584 -52.16 -17.04 -4.08
C HIS A 584 -51.67 -17.73 -5.37
N LEU A 585 -51.37 -16.95 -6.41
CA LEU A 585 -50.91 -17.47 -7.70
C LEU A 585 -49.57 -18.21 -7.60
N VAL A 586 -48.64 -17.72 -6.76
CA VAL A 586 -47.39 -18.43 -6.48
C VAL A 586 -47.67 -19.76 -5.78
N ARG A 587 -48.59 -19.77 -4.81
CA ARG A 587 -48.95 -20.98 -4.05
C ARG A 587 -49.56 -22.05 -4.96
N GLU A 588 -50.45 -21.68 -5.88
CA GLU A 588 -50.99 -22.57 -6.92
C GLU A 588 -49.92 -23.08 -7.89
N ALA A 589 -49.05 -22.21 -8.41
CA ALA A 589 -47.98 -22.64 -9.31
C ALA A 589 -47.02 -23.62 -8.63
N THR A 590 -46.76 -23.42 -7.32
CA THR A 590 -45.87 -24.29 -6.54
C THR A 590 -46.52 -25.63 -6.22
N SER A 591 -47.83 -25.67 -5.96
CA SER A 591 -48.56 -26.94 -5.74
C SER A 591 -48.64 -27.77 -7.03
N GLU A 592 -48.83 -27.11 -8.17
CA GLU A 592 -48.89 -27.74 -9.49
C GLU A 592 -47.54 -28.37 -9.90
N LEU A 593 -46.43 -27.66 -9.63
CA LEU A 593 -45.06 -28.20 -9.80
C LEU A 593 -44.78 -29.39 -8.88
N ARG A 594 -45.29 -29.34 -7.64
CA ARG A 594 -45.10 -30.43 -6.66
C ARG A 594 -45.85 -31.69 -7.11
N ARG A 595 -47.10 -31.56 -7.58
CA ARG A 595 -47.86 -32.65 -8.22
C ARG A 595 -47.14 -33.26 -9.42
N ARG A 596 -46.58 -32.42 -10.31
CA ARG A 596 -45.81 -32.91 -11.48
C ARG A 596 -44.54 -33.67 -11.08
N HIS A 597 -43.89 -33.28 -9.98
CA HIS A 597 -42.74 -33.99 -9.44
C HIS A 597 -43.11 -35.33 -8.81
N GLU A 598 -44.24 -35.39 -8.09
CA GLU A 598 -44.78 -36.65 -7.54
C GLU A 598 -45.19 -37.62 -8.65
N LEU A 599 -45.85 -37.12 -9.70
CA LEU A 599 -46.20 -37.91 -10.90
C LEU A 599 -44.98 -38.46 -11.63
N ARG A 600 -43.87 -37.71 -11.71
CA ARG A 600 -42.61 -38.24 -12.28
C ARG A 600 -41.97 -39.32 -11.41
N ARG A 601 -41.99 -39.15 -10.08
CA ARG A 601 -41.46 -40.19 -9.18
C ARG A 601 -42.24 -41.50 -9.25
N LEU A 602 -43.55 -41.43 -9.51
CA LEU A 602 -44.39 -42.60 -9.73
C LEU A 602 -44.08 -43.30 -11.06
N TYR A 603 -43.65 -42.55 -12.08
CA TYR A 603 -43.24 -43.08 -13.37
C TYR A 603 -41.82 -43.68 -13.38
N ASP A 604 -40.93 -43.22 -12.49
CA ASP A 604 -39.55 -43.73 -12.38
C ASP A 604 -39.42 -44.97 -11.45
N HIS A 605 -40.51 -45.41 -10.80
CA HIS A 605 -40.52 -46.54 -9.86
C HIS A 605 -41.54 -47.66 -10.19
N GLY A 606 -42.15 -47.63 -11.37
CA GLY A 606 -42.83 -48.78 -11.99
C GLY A 606 -42.01 -49.28 -13.17
#